data_AF-A0A418WJA1-F1
#
_entry.id   AF-A0A418WJA1-F1
#
_cell.length_a   1.000
_cell.length_b   1.000
_cell.length_c   1.000
_cell.angle_alpha   90.00
_cell.angle_beta   90.00
_cell.angle_gamma   90.00
#
_symmetry.space_group_name_H-M   'P 1'
#
loop_
_entity.id
_entity.type
_entity.pdbx_description
1 polymer ?
#
loop_
_entity_poly.entity_id
_entity_poly.type
_entity_poly.pdbx_seq_one_letter_code
_entity_poly.pdbx_strand_id
1 'polypeptide(L)'
;MEQAKALREQAQEGGLRFSAYLPPGLAEWLLGLIEQGIFSSPSEAVFVILGEHQDLEPHHDLRRELLSRTIQAAIDDPRPSIPAEEVFERMRERLAKPLPEPAVWEPASGQPKTL
;
A
#
# COMPACT_ATOMS: atom_id res chain seq x y z
N MET A 1 11.78 -3.12 -18.32
CA MET A 1 11.02 -2.35 -19.33
C MET A 1 10.51 -3.23 -20.46
N GLU A 2 11.32 -4.13 -21.03
CA GLU A 2 10.87 -5.01 -22.13
C GLU A 2 9.78 -6.01 -21.72
N GLN A 3 9.88 -6.61 -20.53
CA GLN A 3 8.86 -7.52 -20.01
C GLN A 3 7.48 -6.85 -19.88
N ALA A 4 7.44 -5.59 -19.46
CA ALA A 4 6.18 -4.84 -19.36
C ALA A 4 5.57 -4.51 -20.73
N LYS A 5 6.39 -4.37 -21.78
CA LYS A 5 5.90 -4.24 -23.17
C LYS A 5 5.37 -5.59 -23.68
N ALA A 6 6.11 -6.67 -23.42
CA ALA A 6 5.75 -8.02 -23.87
C ALA A 6 4.43 -8.54 -23.25
N LEU A 7 4.10 -8.12 -22.02
CA LEU A 7 2.87 -8.53 -21.33
C LEU A 7 1.67 -7.61 -21.59
N ARG A 8 1.85 -6.50 -22.32
CA ARG A 8 0.82 -5.47 -22.49
C ARG A 8 -0.39 -5.96 -23.28
N GLU A 9 -0.16 -6.70 -24.36
CA GLU A 9 -1.23 -7.23 -25.22
C GLU A 9 -2.11 -8.22 -24.43
N GLN A 10 -1.48 -9.15 -23.69
CA GLN A 10 -2.19 -10.10 -22.83
C GLN A 10 -2.98 -9.40 -21.71
N ALA A 11 -2.40 -8.37 -21.10
CA ALA A 11 -3.06 -7.62 -20.04
C ALA A 11 -4.25 -6.78 -20.54
N GLN A 12 -4.23 -6.31 -21.79
CA GLN A 12 -5.35 -5.59 -22.40
C GLN A 12 -6.56 -6.48 -22.64
N GLU A 13 -6.34 -7.75 -22.95
CA GLU A 13 -7.43 -8.71 -23.21
C GLU A 13 -8.02 -9.31 -21.94
N GLY A 14 -7.17 -9.64 -20.95
CA GLY A 14 -7.59 -10.44 -19.79
C GLY A 14 -7.25 -9.85 -18.41
N GLY A 15 -6.68 -8.65 -18.35
CA GLY A 15 -6.13 -8.09 -17.13
C GLY A 15 -4.79 -8.73 -16.72
N LEU A 16 -4.21 -8.23 -15.61
CA LEU A 16 -2.92 -8.68 -15.10
C LEU A 16 -3.07 -9.24 -13.69
N ARG A 17 -2.70 -10.51 -13.49
CA ARG A 17 -2.54 -11.10 -12.17
C ARG A 17 -1.07 -11.05 -11.76
N PHE A 18 -0.81 -10.53 -10.57
CA PHE A 18 0.52 -10.52 -9.98
C PHE A 18 0.42 -10.61 -8.45
N SER A 19 1.54 -10.97 -7.82
CA SER A 19 1.70 -10.93 -6.37
C SER A 19 2.68 -9.80 -6.02
N ALA A 20 2.36 -9.03 -4.99
CA ALA A 20 3.22 -7.97 -4.50
C ALA A 20 3.40 -8.09 -2.98
N TYR A 21 4.57 -7.67 -2.52
CA TYR A 21 4.84 -7.50 -1.10
C TYR A 21 4.32 -6.13 -0.64
N LEU A 22 3.56 -6.12 0.46
CA LEU A 22 3.18 -4.88 1.14
C LEU A 22 4.09 -4.69 2.36
N PRO A 23 4.74 -3.52 2.49
CA PRO A 23 5.43 -3.15 3.73
C PRO A 23 4.49 -3.23 4.94
N PRO A 24 5.00 -3.54 6.16
CA PRO A 24 4.15 -3.85 7.31
C PRO A 24 3.10 -2.78 7.63
N GLY A 25 3.46 -1.49 7.59
CA GLY A 25 2.50 -0.42 7.87
C GLY A 25 1.36 -0.31 6.85
N LEU A 26 1.63 -0.62 5.57
CA LEU A 26 0.57 -0.68 4.55
C LEU A 26 -0.28 -1.94 4.71
N ALA A 27 0.33 -3.07 5.08
CA ALA A 27 -0.39 -4.30 5.37
C ALA A 27 -1.33 -4.14 6.57
N GLU A 28 -0.85 -3.58 7.69
CA GLU A 28 -1.66 -3.31 8.88
C GLU A 28 -2.82 -2.37 8.58
N TRP A 29 -2.56 -1.26 7.87
CA TRP A 29 -3.60 -0.33 7.47
C TRP A 29 -4.68 -1.01 6.62
N LEU A 30 -4.28 -1.78 5.59
CA LEU A 30 -5.20 -2.47 4.71
C LEU A 30 -6.01 -3.54 5.45
N LEU A 31 -5.39 -4.31 6.34
CA LEU A 31 -6.08 -5.29 7.18
C LEU A 31 -7.10 -4.61 8.11
N GLY A 32 -6.77 -3.44 8.66
CA GLY A 32 -7.69 -2.66 9.48
C GLY A 32 -8.95 -2.22 8.73
N LEU A 33 -8.87 -1.95 7.42
CA LEU A 33 -10.05 -1.66 6.59
C LEU A 33 -10.96 -2.89 6.44
N ILE A 34 -10.38 -4.08 6.37
CA ILE A 34 -11.12 -5.34 6.28
C ILE A 34 -11.78 -5.68 7.62
N GLU A 35 -11.05 -5.52 8.72
CA GLU A 35 -11.59 -5.71 10.07
C GLU A 35 -12.78 -4.77 10.37
N GLN A 36 -12.75 -3.55 9.83
CA GLN A 36 -13.84 -2.59 9.92
C GLN A 36 -15.02 -2.91 8.97
N GLY A 37 -14.90 -3.92 8.12
CA GLY A 37 -15.91 -4.30 7.13
C GLY A 37 -16.04 -3.34 5.96
N ILE A 38 -15.06 -2.46 5.74
CA ILE A 38 -15.02 -1.54 4.58
C ILE A 38 -14.77 -2.33 3.30
N PHE A 39 -13.89 -3.33 3.37
CA PHE A 39 -13.60 -4.26 2.29
C PHE A 39 -13.70 -5.71 2.78
N SER A 40 -14.08 -6.61 1.90
CA SER A 40 -14.19 -8.05 2.18
C SER A 40 -12.87 -8.81 2.01
N SER A 41 -11.91 -8.24 1.26
CA SER A 41 -10.63 -8.89 0.99
C SER A 41 -9.53 -7.90 0.58
N PRO A 42 -8.23 -8.31 0.68
CA PRO A 42 -7.14 -7.48 0.18
C PRO A 42 -7.20 -7.19 -1.31
N SER A 43 -7.68 -8.15 -2.12
CA SER A 43 -7.80 -7.96 -3.57
C SER A 43 -8.85 -6.91 -3.93
N GLU A 44 -9.99 -6.89 -3.24
CA GLU A 44 -11.01 -5.85 -3.42
C GLU A 44 -10.47 -4.48 -3.01
N ALA A 45 -9.84 -4.37 -1.84
CA ALA A 45 -9.26 -3.12 -1.37
C ALA A 45 -8.24 -2.56 -2.37
N VAL A 46 -7.31 -3.39 -2.85
CA VAL A 46 -6.29 -2.97 -3.83
C VAL A 46 -6.94 -2.55 -5.16
N PHE A 47 -7.96 -3.27 -5.64
CA PHE A 47 -8.67 -2.88 -6.86
C PHE A 47 -9.30 -1.49 -6.75
N VAL A 48 -10.01 -1.22 -5.65
CA VAL A 48 -10.67 0.06 -5.41
C VAL A 48 -9.64 1.19 -5.27
N ILE A 49 -8.62 1.00 -4.42
CA ILE A 49 -7.59 2.02 -4.15
C ILE A 49 -6.78 2.37 -5.41
N LEU A 50 -6.48 1.39 -6.27
CA LEU A 50 -5.79 1.67 -7.54
C LEU A 50 -6.68 2.44 -8.52
N GLY A 51 -7.99 2.17 -8.53
CA GLY A 51 -8.97 2.96 -9.28
C GLY A 51 -9.01 4.41 -8.80
N GLU A 52 -9.14 4.63 -7.49
CA GLU A 52 -9.10 5.96 -6.89
C GLU A 52 -7.79 6.70 -7.22
N HIS A 53 -6.65 5.99 -7.22
CA HIS A 53 -5.38 6.59 -7.61
C HIS A 53 -5.36 7.04 -9.07
N GLN A 54 -5.90 6.22 -9.98
CA GLN A 54 -6.02 6.55 -11.39
C GLN A 54 -6.95 7.75 -11.60
N ASP A 55 -8.09 7.78 -10.92
CA ASP A 55 -9.05 8.89 -10.99
C ASP A 55 -8.45 10.21 -10.48
N LEU A 56 -7.58 10.14 -9.47
CA LEU A 56 -6.90 11.32 -8.91
C LEU A 56 -5.73 11.82 -9.80
N GLU A 57 -5.19 10.98 -10.68
CA GLU A 57 -4.02 11.30 -11.51
C GLU A 57 -4.14 12.61 -12.32
N PRO A 58 -5.25 12.89 -13.04
CA PRO A 58 -5.40 14.15 -13.78
C PRO A 58 -5.60 15.39 -12.88
N HIS A 59 -5.97 15.20 -11.61
CA HIS A 59 -6.29 16.28 -10.68
C HIS A 59 -5.05 16.75 -9.90
N HIS A 60 -4.12 17.36 -10.62
CA HIS A 60 -2.86 17.86 -10.05
C HIS A 60 -3.05 18.88 -8.92
N ASP A 61 -4.11 19.68 -8.99
CA ASP A 61 -4.52 20.63 -7.95
C ASP A 61 -4.92 19.92 -6.66
N LEU A 62 -5.75 18.87 -6.75
CA LEU A 62 -6.15 18.07 -5.59
C LEU A 62 -4.96 17.34 -4.97
N ARG A 63 -4.08 16.76 -5.79
CA ARG A 63 -2.85 16.12 -5.29
C ARG A 63 -1.93 17.11 -4.59
N ARG A 64 -1.79 18.33 -5.14
CA ARG A 64 -1.02 19.41 -4.53
C ARG A 64 -1.62 19.82 -3.20
N GLU A 65 -2.92 19.98 -3.13
CA GLU A 65 -3.64 20.37 -1.93
C GLU A 65 -3.51 19.31 -0.82
N LEU A 66 -3.68 18.03 -1.14
CA LEU A 66 -3.46 16.93 -0.20
C LEU A 66 -2.05 16.94 0.37
N LEU A 67 -1.03 17.13 -0.48
CA LEU A 67 0.35 17.25 -0.03
C LEU A 67 0.55 18.48 0.87
N SER A 68 0.00 19.64 0.49
CA SER A 68 0.09 20.87 1.26
C SER A 68 -0.49 20.69 2.66
N ARG A 69 -1.68 20.08 2.78
CA ARG A 69 -2.32 19.80 4.06
C ARG A 69 -1.52 18.82 4.91
N THR A 70 -0.93 17.81 4.30
CA THR A 70 -0.08 16.83 4.99
C THR A 70 1.15 17.50 5.58
N ILE A 71 1.81 18.36 4.81
CA ILE A 71 2.97 19.14 5.28
C ILE A 71 2.56 20.08 6.42
N GLN A 72 1.45 20.80 6.25
CA GLN A 72 0.97 21.74 7.27
C GLN A 72 0.65 21.01 8.58
N ALA A 73 -0.05 19.87 8.51
CA ALA A 73 -0.33 19.04 9.68
C ALA A 73 0.94 18.53 10.38
N ALA A 74 2.01 18.25 9.63
CA ALA A 74 3.29 17.87 10.20
C ALA A 74 4.05 19.05 10.84
N ILE A 75 3.90 20.26 10.29
CA ILE A 75 4.46 21.50 10.87
C ILE A 75 3.75 21.85 12.18
N ASP A 76 2.42 21.70 12.20
CA ASP A 76 1.57 22.01 13.34
C ASP A 76 1.59 20.90 14.42
N ASP A 77 2.36 19.83 14.22
CA ASP A 77 2.48 18.74 15.18
C ASP A 77 3.10 19.25 16.50
N PRO A 78 2.39 19.11 17.64
CA PRO A 78 2.86 19.66 18.92
C PRO A 78 4.04 18.87 19.53
N ARG A 79 4.40 17.72 18.95
CA ARG A 79 5.52 16.91 19.44
C ARG A 79 6.85 17.64 19.19
N PRO A 80 7.82 17.52 20.12
CA PRO A 80 9.11 18.18 19.95
C PRO A 80 9.86 17.62 18.74
N SER A 81 10.57 18.51 18.04
CA SER A 81 11.48 18.12 16.97
C SER A 81 12.62 17.24 17.48
N ILE A 82 13.05 16.29 16.65
CA ILE A 82 14.22 15.45 16.90
C ILE A 82 15.43 15.95 16.08
N PRO A 83 16.66 15.94 16.64
CA PRO A 83 17.86 16.30 15.90
C PRO A 83 18.06 15.40 14.67
N ALA A 84 18.60 15.97 13.58
CA ALA A 84 18.74 15.25 12.32
C ALA A 84 19.70 14.05 12.47
N GLU A 85 20.78 14.20 13.24
CA GLU A 85 21.76 13.15 13.52
C GLU A 85 21.10 11.93 14.17
N GLU A 86 20.17 12.17 15.09
CA GLU A 86 19.40 11.12 15.77
C GLU A 86 18.47 10.38 14.78
N VAL A 87 17.84 11.11 13.85
CA VAL A 87 17.03 10.51 12.78
C VAL A 87 17.87 9.58 11.92
N PHE A 88 19.03 10.05 11.44
CA PHE A 88 19.89 9.29 10.55
C PHE A 88 20.48 8.05 11.22
N GLU A 89 20.83 8.12 12.51
CA GLU A 89 21.28 6.94 13.27
C GLU A 89 20.16 5.90 13.39
N ARG A 90 18.95 6.32 13.79
CA ARG A 90 17.79 5.42 13.89
C ARG A 90 17.42 4.76 12.56
N MET A 91 17.56 5.49 11.44
CA MET A 91 17.32 4.92 10.11
C MET A 91 18.36 3.85 9.77
N ARG A 92 19.65 4.10 10.03
CA ARG A 92 20.72 3.13 9.81
C ARG A 92 20.52 1.86 10.64
N GLU A 93 20.18 2.00 11.92
CA GLU A 93 19.88 0.87 12.80
C GLU A 93 18.70 0.04 12.30
N ARG A 94 17.64 0.68 11.79
CA ARG A 94 16.48 -0.03 11.22
C ARG A 94 16.85 -0.80 9.95
N LEU A 95 17.60 -0.19 9.05
CA LEU A 95 18.00 -0.80 7.78
C LEU A 95 19.00 -1.96 7.96
N ALA A 96 19.74 -1.98 9.07
CA ALA A 96 20.68 -3.06 9.40
C ALA A 96 19.99 -4.34 9.94
N LYS A 97 18.72 -4.26 10.38
CA LYS A 97 17.99 -5.41 10.92
C LYS A 97 17.45 -6.29 9.78
N PRO A 98 17.49 -7.63 9.92
CA PRO A 98 16.88 -8.52 8.95
C PRO A 98 15.36 -8.27 8.87
N LEU A 99 14.81 -8.37 7.67
CA LEU A 99 13.37 -8.24 7.46
C LEU A 99 12.67 -9.48 8.05
N PRO A 100 11.53 -9.31 8.75
CA PRO A 100 10.70 -10.43 9.16
C PRO A 100 10.07 -11.11 7.93
N GLU A 101 9.74 -12.39 8.08
CA GLU A 101 9.04 -13.15 7.04
C GLU A 101 7.71 -12.48 6.67
N PRO A 102 7.40 -12.29 5.37
CA PRO A 102 6.13 -11.71 4.93
C PRO A 102 4.92 -12.58 5.32
N ALA A 103 3.85 -11.95 5.80
CA ALA A 103 2.58 -12.63 5.97
C ALA A 103 1.93 -12.92 4.60
N VAL A 104 1.34 -14.12 4.45
CA VAL A 104 0.60 -14.53 3.24
C VAL A 104 -0.88 -14.68 3.60
N TRP A 105 -1.76 -14.06 2.81
CA TRP A 105 -3.20 -14.17 2.98
C TRP A 105 -3.73 -15.42 2.26
N GLU A 106 -4.27 -16.38 3.02
CA GLU A 106 -5.00 -17.53 2.45
C GLU A 106 -6.50 -17.17 2.29
N PRO A 107 -7.12 -17.43 1.13
CA PRO A 107 -8.54 -17.15 0.95
C PRO A 107 -9.39 -17.99 1.90
N ALA A 108 -10.47 -17.40 2.43
CA ALA A 108 -11.46 -18.12 3.23
C ALA A 108 -11.99 -19.30 2.41
N SER A 109 -11.67 -20.52 2.84
CA SER A 109 -12.08 -21.76 2.19
C SER A 109 -13.57 -22.00 2.40
N GLY A 110 -14.39 -21.29 1.63
CA GLY A 110 -15.83 -21.50 1.54
C GLY A 110 -16.19 -22.54 0.47
N GLN A 111 -15.75 -23.79 0.62
CA GLN A 111 -16.46 -24.95 0.06
C GLN A 111 -16.28 -26.17 1.00
N PRO A 112 -17.38 -26.87 1.38
CA PRO A 112 -17.26 -28.13 2.08
C PRO A 112 -16.57 -29.14 1.17
N LYS A 113 -15.71 -29.97 1.76
CA LYS A 113 -15.28 -31.23 1.12
C LYS A 113 -16.53 -32.09 0.90
N THR A 114 -17.15 -31.98 -0.26
CA THR A 114 -18.07 -33.01 -0.75
C THR A 114 -17.24 -34.20 -1.20
N LEU A 115 -17.29 -35.22 -0.34
CA LEU A 115 -17.11 -36.67 -0.54
C LEU A 115 -16.04 -37.13 -1.55
#